data_AF-A0A9E2EUC7-F1
#
_entry.id   AF-A0A9E2EUC7-F1
#
_cell.length_a   1.000
_cell.length_b   1.000
_cell.length_c   1.000
_cell.angle_alpha   90.00
_cell.angle_beta   90.00
_cell.angle_gamma   90.00
#
_symmetry.space_group_name_H-M   'P 1'
#
loop_
_entity.id
_entity.type
_entity.pdbx_description
1 polymer ?
#
loop_
_entity_poly.entity_id
_entity_poly.type
_entity_poly.pdbx_seq_one_letter_code
_entity_poly.pdbx_strand_id
1 'polypeptide(L)'
;LNVVNNELVVEEKGIYSVEKFLMARRFMYWQVYLHKTGLVAEQLLIRILKRAKHLNASGVSLECSEALKYFMDNSIKKADFSPEILDKFAELDDIDILSAIKKWQYHDDFVLSKLCGMIIHRRLLTIKMKNKPIAISKLDEEFNAFKKLHDLSDEETGYFVFNGKIENRAYNIEKQNINVLNKDGKLNDVARASDHLNLKTLSNKVTKYYICYPKESV
;
A
#
# COMPACT_ATOMS: atom_id res chain seq x y z
N LEU A 1 13.65 -24.48 -17.63
CA LEU A 1 14.66 -23.47 -17.25
C LEU A 1 16.03 -24.09 -17.47
N ASN A 2 17.03 -23.29 -17.78
CA ASN A 2 18.41 -23.71 -17.95
C ASN A 2 19.35 -22.67 -17.30
N VAL A 3 20.64 -22.94 -17.25
CA VAL A 3 21.66 -22.03 -16.73
C VAL A 3 22.69 -21.74 -17.82
N VAL A 4 22.92 -20.46 -18.10
CA VAL A 4 23.96 -20.00 -19.03
C VAL A 4 24.68 -18.84 -18.37
N ASN A 5 26.02 -18.87 -18.35
CA ASN A 5 26.85 -17.84 -17.71
C ASN A 5 26.45 -17.56 -16.24
N ASN A 6 26.09 -18.62 -15.50
CA ASN A 6 25.63 -18.53 -14.11
C ASN A 6 24.33 -17.71 -13.91
N GLU A 7 23.55 -17.49 -14.97
CA GLU A 7 22.22 -16.89 -14.94
C GLU A 7 21.14 -17.90 -15.30
N LEU A 8 19.97 -17.79 -14.66
CA LEU A 8 18.79 -18.57 -15.05
C LEU A 8 18.23 -18.03 -16.37
N VAL A 9 18.05 -18.94 -17.33
CA VAL A 9 17.48 -18.63 -18.64
C VAL A 9 16.29 -19.54 -18.95
N VAL A 10 15.42 -19.07 -19.85
CA VAL A 10 14.28 -19.83 -20.35
C VAL A 10 14.59 -20.30 -21.76
N GLU A 11 14.37 -21.56 -22.07
CA GLU A 11 14.50 -22.03 -23.46
C GLU A 11 13.44 -21.40 -24.36
N GLU A 12 13.74 -21.18 -25.64
CA GLU A 12 12.85 -20.57 -26.63
C GLU A 12 11.42 -21.16 -26.63
N LYS A 13 11.29 -22.48 -26.46
CA LYS A 13 9.99 -23.18 -26.38
C LYS A 13 9.10 -22.74 -25.21
N GLY A 14 9.68 -22.09 -24.20
CA GLY A 14 9.01 -21.59 -23.00
C GLY A 14 8.56 -20.13 -23.10
N ILE A 15 8.77 -19.46 -24.23
CA ILE A 15 8.47 -18.02 -24.39
C ILE A 15 7.02 -17.67 -24.03
N TYR A 16 6.06 -18.45 -24.51
CA TYR A 16 4.63 -18.25 -24.22
C TYR A 16 4.28 -18.43 -22.74
N SER A 17 5.02 -19.29 -22.02
CA SER A 17 4.83 -19.44 -20.57
C SER A 17 5.31 -18.20 -19.81
N VAL A 18 6.42 -17.59 -20.26
CA VAL A 18 6.92 -16.33 -19.68
C VAL A 18 5.97 -15.18 -19.96
N GLU A 19 5.41 -15.11 -21.16
CA GLU A 19 4.38 -14.12 -21.50
C GLU A 19 3.16 -14.22 -20.59
N LYS A 20 2.62 -15.44 -20.44
CA LYS A 20 1.50 -15.71 -19.53
C LYS A 20 1.83 -15.32 -18.09
N PHE A 21 3.05 -15.62 -17.63
CA PHE A 21 3.52 -15.20 -16.31
C PHE A 21 3.54 -13.68 -16.16
N LEU A 22 4.10 -12.94 -17.11
CA LEU A 22 4.17 -11.47 -17.06
C LEU A 22 2.78 -10.82 -17.13
N MET A 23 1.87 -11.38 -17.93
CA MET A 23 0.46 -10.96 -17.96
C MET A 23 -0.25 -11.22 -16.63
N ALA A 24 -0.11 -12.43 -16.07
CA ALA A 24 -0.69 -12.80 -14.78
C ALA A 24 -0.16 -11.89 -13.67
N ARG A 25 1.15 -11.62 -13.64
CA ARG A 25 1.77 -10.66 -12.72
C ARG A 25 1.12 -9.27 -12.85
N ARG A 26 0.98 -8.74 -14.07
CA ARG A 26 0.31 -7.44 -14.31
C ARG A 26 -1.11 -7.43 -13.74
N PHE A 27 -1.89 -8.50 -13.96
CA PHE A 27 -3.26 -8.60 -13.45
C PHE A 27 -3.30 -8.65 -11.93
N MET A 28 -2.46 -9.48 -11.30
CA MET A 28 -2.37 -9.58 -9.83
C MET A 28 -2.11 -8.23 -9.18
N TYR A 29 -1.20 -7.42 -9.73
CA TYR A 29 -0.96 -6.09 -9.17
C TYR A 29 -2.20 -5.19 -9.22
N TRP A 30 -2.93 -5.15 -10.34
CA TRP A 30 -4.04 -4.21 -10.46
C TRP A 30 -5.35 -4.70 -9.87
N GLN A 31 -5.58 -6.01 -9.90
CA GLN A 31 -6.83 -6.63 -9.45
C GLN A 31 -6.79 -7.00 -7.96
N VAL A 32 -5.59 -7.28 -7.42
CA VAL A 32 -5.42 -7.72 -6.02
C VAL A 32 -4.62 -6.70 -5.23
N TYR A 33 -3.31 -6.55 -5.52
CA TYR A 33 -2.41 -5.77 -4.64
C TYR A 33 -2.76 -4.28 -4.59
N LEU A 34 -3.18 -3.69 -5.70
CA LEU A 34 -3.57 -2.28 -5.83
C LEU A 34 -5.08 -2.13 -5.99
N HIS A 35 -5.85 -3.12 -5.50
CA HIS A 35 -7.28 -3.03 -5.49
C HIS A 35 -7.72 -1.86 -4.60
N LYS A 36 -8.60 -1.00 -5.14
CA LYS A 36 -9.01 0.25 -4.49
C LYS A 36 -9.46 0.08 -3.04
N THR A 37 -10.19 -0.99 -2.74
CA THR A 37 -10.70 -1.25 -1.38
C THR A 37 -9.58 -1.63 -0.41
N GLY A 38 -8.59 -2.41 -0.88
CA GLY A 38 -7.42 -2.77 -0.07
C GLY A 38 -6.58 -1.53 0.22
N LEU A 39 -6.38 -0.68 -0.79
CA LEU A 39 -5.68 0.59 -0.65
C LEU A 39 -6.34 1.52 0.38
N VAL A 40 -7.68 1.60 0.42
CA VAL A 40 -8.37 2.40 1.47
C VAL A 40 -8.12 1.84 2.85
N ALA A 41 -8.24 0.53 3.03
CA ALA A 41 -8.03 -0.11 4.33
C ALA A 41 -6.58 0.10 4.82
N GLU A 42 -5.59 -0.04 3.93
CA GLU A 42 -4.19 0.27 4.21
C GLU A 42 -4.01 1.74 4.63
N GLN A 43 -4.59 2.67 3.88
CA GLN A 43 -4.49 4.10 4.17
C GLN A 43 -5.18 4.49 5.49
N LEU A 44 -6.25 3.80 5.88
CA LEU A 44 -6.88 3.95 7.18
C LEU A 44 -5.99 3.40 8.29
N LEU A 45 -5.40 2.21 8.12
CA LEU A 45 -4.50 1.62 9.11
C LEU A 45 -3.28 2.50 9.38
N ILE A 46 -2.65 3.03 8.33
CA ILE A 46 -1.54 4.00 8.44
C ILE A 46 -1.97 5.21 9.28
N ARG A 47 -3.19 5.71 9.07
CA ARG A 47 -3.72 6.88 9.76
C ARG A 47 -4.08 6.62 11.21
N ILE A 48 -4.61 5.44 11.52
CA ILE A 48 -4.82 4.97 12.89
C ILE A 48 -3.50 5.00 13.65
N LEU A 49 -2.45 4.36 13.10
CA LEU A 49 -1.14 4.30 13.76
C LEU A 49 -0.50 5.69 13.90
N LYS A 50 -0.66 6.57 12.90
CA LYS A 50 -0.22 7.97 13.00
C LYS A 50 -0.93 8.74 14.10
N ARG A 51 -2.27 8.65 14.19
CA ARG A 51 -3.05 9.33 15.23
C ARG A 51 -2.72 8.78 16.60
N ALA A 52 -2.61 7.46 16.71
CA ALA A 52 -2.22 6.80 17.94
C ALA A 52 -0.84 7.30 18.42
N LYS A 53 0.14 7.44 17.52
CA LYS A 53 1.49 7.92 17.88
C LYS A 53 1.49 9.41 18.24
N HIS A 54 0.65 10.20 17.58
CA HIS A 54 0.43 11.61 17.93
C HIS A 54 -0.16 11.77 19.34
N LEU A 55 -1.19 10.99 19.68
CA LEU A 55 -1.80 10.98 21.01
C LEU A 55 -0.82 10.50 22.08
N ASN A 56 -0.08 9.42 21.80
CA ASN A 56 0.94 8.91 22.72
C ASN A 56 2.03 9.96 23.01
N ALA A 57 2.51 10.65 21.97
CA ALA A 57 3.46 11.75 22.11
C ALA A 57 2.90 12.96 22.88
N SER A 58 1.57 13.11 22.91
CA SER A 58 0.86 14.15 23.68
C SER A 58 0.60 13.74 25.14
N GLY A 59 1.07 12.57 25.57
CA GLY A 59 0.88 12.04 26.93
C GLY A 59 -0.42 11.28 27.13
N VAL A 60 -1.19 11.02 26.08
CA VAL A 60 -2.41 10.20 26.15
C VAL A 60 -2.01 8.72 26.15
N SER A 61 -2.35 8.02 27.24
CA SER A 61 -2.07 6.58 27.35
C SER A 61 -3.04 5.76 26.51
N LEU A 62 -2.52 5.04 25.52
CA LEU A 62 -3.30 4.15 24.67
C LEU A 62 -3.10 2.68 25.07
N GLU A 63 -4.20 1.98 25.32
CA GLU A 63 -4.14 0.56 25.68
C GLU A 63 -3.73 -0.30 24.47
N CYS A 64 -2.60 -1.00 24.59
CA CYS A 64 -2.08 -1.92 23.58
C CYS A 64 -1.17 -2.98 24.25
N SER A 65 -0.70 -3.96 23.49
CA SER A 65 0.28 -4.92 23.98
C SER A 65 1.63 -4.26 24.27
N GLU A 66 2.44 -4.87 25.13
CA GLU A 66 3.78 -4.35 25.45
C GLU A 66 4.68 -4.24 24.23
N ALA A 67 4.59 -5.21 23.30
CA ALA A 67 5.33 -5.18 22.04
C ALA A 67 4.94 -3.94 21.20
N LEU A 68 3.64 -3.68 21.02
CA LEU A 68 3.19 -2.50 20.27
C LEU A 68 3.55 -1.21 20.99
N LYS A 69 3.34 -1.17 22.31
CA LYS A 69 3.64 -0.03 23.17
C LYS A 69 5.09 0.40 23.05
N TYR A 70 6.04 -0.55 22.99
CA TYR A 70 7.45 -0.24 22.78
C TYR A 70 7.69 0.63 21.52
N PHE A 71 7.06 0.31 20.39
CA PHE A 71 7.20 1.08 19.14
C PHE A 71 6.35 2.37 19.10
N MET A 72 5.36 2.49 19.99
CA MET A 72 4.58 3.71 20.21
C MET A 72 5.36 4.72 21.04
N ASP A 73 6.05 4.25 22.09
CA ASP A 73 6.84 5.06 23.03
C ASP A 73 8.19 5.47 22.43
N ASN A 74 8.75 4.64 21.55
CA ASN A 74 10.07 4.87 20.95
C ASN A 74 9.97 5.30 19.47
N SER A 75 10.79 6.28 19.09
CA SER A 75 10.91 6.73 17.70
C SER A 75 12.04 5.96 16.99
N ILE A 76 11.78 4.69 16.66
CA ILE A 76 12.75 3.80 16.01
C ILE A 76 12.95 4.21 14.55
N LYS A 77 14.20 4.56 14.20
CA LYS A 77 14.66 4.83 12.84
C LYS A 77 15.48 3.65 12.33
N LYS A 78 15.78 3.67 11.02
CA LYS A 78 16.58 2.62 10.37
C LYS A 78 17.94 2.37 11.06
N ALA A 79 18.57 3.43 11.59
CA ALA A 79 19.86 3.34 12.25
C ALA A 79 19.81 2.69 13.63
N ASP A 80 18.62 2.63 14.25
CA ASP A 80 18.45 2.17 15.62
C ASP A 80 18.27 0.65 15.69
N PHE A 81 17.97 -0.02 14.56
CA PHE A 81 17.73 -1.46 14.53
C PHE A 81 18.95 -2.25 15.02
N SER A 82 18.80 -2.83 16.21
CA SER A 82 19.72 -3.76 16.85
C SER A 82 19.05 -5.14 16.98
N PRO A 83 19.81 -6.21 17.30
CA PRO A 83 19.24 -7.53 17.60
C PRO A 83 18.11 -7.48 18.63
N GLU A 84 18.25 -6.67 19.68
CA GLU A 84 17.25 -6.54 20.75
C GLU A 84 15.94 -5.91 20.24
N ILE A 85 16.03 -4.93 19.33
CA ILE A 85 14.84 -4.33 18.70
C ILE A 85 14.19 -5.33 17.72
N LEU A 86 14.99 -6.15 17.05
CA LEU A 86 14.46 -7.20 16.17
C LEU A 86 13.71 -8.26 16.96
N ASP A 87 14.18 -8.65 18.14
CA ASP A 87 13.44 -9.54 19.05
C ASP A 87 12.11 -8.92 19.46
N LYS A 88 12.09 -7.63 19.80
CA LYS A 88 10.84 -6.89 20.09
C LYS A 88 9.91 -6.78 18.90
N PHE A 89 10.45 -6.62 17.69
CA PHE A 89 9.67 -6.61 16.46
C PHE A 89 9.09 -7.98 16.15
N ALA A 90 9.82 -9.06 16.44
CA ALA A 90 9.37 -10.44 16.24
C ALA A 90 8.23 -10.85 17.19
N GLU A 91 8.06 -10.14 18.31
CA GLU A 91 6.90 -10.27 19.20
C GLU A 91 5.62 -9.66 18.61
N LEU A 92 5.70 -8.83 17.56
CA LEU A 92 4.53 -8.21 16.94
C LEU A 92 3.89 -9.10 15.88
N ASP A 93 2.57 -9.25 15.98
CA ASP A 93 1.75 -9.86 14.94
C ASP A 93 0.42 -9.11 14.71
N ASP A 94 -0.42 -9.66 13.84
CA ASP A 94 -1.71 -9.07 13.48
C ASP A 94 -2.68 -8.97 14.68
N ILE A 95 -2.53 -9.81 15.70
CA ILE A 95 -3.34 -9.81 16.92
C ILE A 95 -3.05 -8.57 17.75
N ASP A 96 -1.79 -8.16 17.87
CA ASP A 96 -1.42 -6.93 18.59
C ASP A 96 -2.12 -5.71 18.00
N ILE A 97 -2.03 -5.57 16.67
CA ILE A 97 -2.62 -4.46 15.94
C ILE A 97 -4.15 -4.51 16.02
N LEU A 98 -4.76 -5.69 15.77
CA LEU A 98 -6.21 -5.81 15.78
C LEU A 98 -6.80 -5.64 17.19
N SER A 99 -6.12 -6.15 18.23
CA SER A 99 -6.51 -5.97 19.63
C SER A 99 -6.50 -4.49 20.01
N ALA A 100 -5.44 -3.77 19.65
CA ALA A 100 -5.34 -2.33 19.86
C ALA A 100 -6.48 -1.57 19.14
N ILE A 101 -6.71 -1.83 17.85
CA ILE A 101 -7.81 -1.21 17.09
C ILE A 101 -9.18 -1.52 17.71
N LYS A 102 -9.40 -2.75 18.18
CA LYS A 102 -10.66 -3.14 18.85
C LYS A 102 -10.89 -2.39 20.16
N LYS A 103 -9.84 -1.99 20.87
CA LYS A 103 -9.95 -1.17 22.08
C LYS A 103 -10.11 0.31 21.72
N TRP A 104 -9.26 0.80 20.82
CA TRP A 104 -9.22 2.19 20.40
C TRP A 104 -10.50 2.68 19.70
N GLN A 105 -11.33 1.80 19.14
CA GLN A 105 -12.64 2.18 18.59
C GLN A 105 -13.59 2.83 19.62
N TYR A 106 -13.34 2.64 20.93
CA TYR A 106 -14.12 3.23 22.02
C TYR A 106 -13.40 4.38 22.75
N HIS A 107 -12.26 4.84 22.21
CA HIS A 107 -11.48 5.93 22.80
C HIS A 107 -12.18 7.28 22.63
N ASP A 108 -11.97 8.21 23.57
CA ASP A 108 -12.63 9.54 23.55
C ASP A 108 -12.18 10.41 22.37
N ASP A 109 -10.95 10.19 21.88
CA ASP A 109 -10.45 10.85 20.66
C ASP A 109 -11.31 10.48 19.45
N PHE A 110 -12.01 11.49 18.89
CA PHE A 110 -12.91 11.31 17.76
C PHE A 110 -12.21 10.70 16.54
N VAL A 111 -11.01 11.18 16.20
CA VAL A 111 -10.27 10.72 15.02
C VAL A 111 -9.91 9.24 15.17
N LEU A 112 -9.26 8.88 16.28
CA LEU A 112 -8.80 7.52 16.53
C LEU A 112 -9.98 6.54 16.58
N SER A 113 -11.02 6.85 17.36
CA SER A 113 -12.18 5.97 17.53
C SER A 113 -12.94 5.75 16.23
N LYS A 114 -13.20 6.81 15.46
CA LYS A 114 -13.87 6.69 14.16
C LYS A 114 -13.06 5.88 13.17
N LEU A 115 -11.76 6.15 13.01
CA LEU A 115 -10.92 5.38 12.08
C LEU A 115 -10.85 3.90 12.47
N CYS A 116 -10.70 3.60 13.76
CA CYS A 116 -10.71 2.22 14.26
C CYS A 116 -12.06 1.54 13.98
N GLY A 117 -13.18 2.21 14.29
CA GLY A 117 -14.53 1.73 13.99
C GLY A 117 -14.76 1.46 12.50
N MET A 118 -14.18 2.28 11.60
CA MET A 118 -14.24 2.03 10.14
C MET A 118 -13.58 0.71 9.75
N ILE A 119 -12.45 0.36 10.36
CA ILE A 119 -11.77 -0.92 10.11
C ILE A 119 -12.56 -2.08 10.70
N ILE A 120 -12.94 -2.02 11.98
CA ILE A 120 -13.65 -3.10 12.68
C ILE A 120 -15.00 -3.41 12.04
N HIS A 121 -15.76 -2.38 11.67
CA HIS A 121 -17.07 -2.56 11.05
C HIS A 121 -17.04 -2.57 9.52
N ARG A 122 -15.84 -2.56 8.92
CA ARG A 122 -15.63 -2.55 7.47
C ARG A 122 -16.38 -1.40 6.76
N ARG A 123 -16.55 -0.26 7.45
CA ARG A 123 -17.15 0.97 6.92
C ARG A 123 -16.06 1.89 6.36
N LEU A 124 -15.42 1.44 5.30
CA LEU A 124 -14.28 2.12 4.69
C LEU A 124 -14.69 3.42 3.97
N LEU A 125 -13.73 4.34 3.85
CA LEU A 125 -13.87 5.56 3.06
C LEU A 125 -14.21 5.26 1.59
N THR A 126 -14.90 6.20 0.96
CA THR A 126 -15.09 6.20 -0.49
C THR A 126 -13.75 6.48 -1.16
N ILE A 127 -13.40 5.65 -2.14
CA ILE A 127 -12.22 5.87 -2.99
C ILE A 127 -12.61 6.05 -4.45
N LYS A 128 -12.10 7.11 -5.06
CA LYS A 128 -12.18 7.36 -6.50
C LYS A 128 -10.79 7.39 -7.09
N MET A 129 -10.52 6.51 -8.05
CA MET A 129 -9.24 6.43 -8.76
C MET A 129 -9.36 6.99 -10.17
N LYS A 130 -8.35 7.74 -10.62
CA LYS A 130 -8.27 8.36 -11.94
C LYS A 130 -6.87 8.19 -12.53
N ASN A 131 -6.77 8.26 -13.86
CA ASN A 131 -5.47 8.25 -14.55
C ASN A 131 -4.80 9.64 -14.57
N LYS A 132 -5.54 10.69 -14.17
CA LYS A 132 -5.06 12.09 -14.06
C LYS A 132 -5.10 12.54 -12.60
N PRO A 133 -4.28 13.55 -12.22
CA PRO A 133 -4.33 14.15 -10.88
C PRO A 133 -5.75 14.54 -10.46
N ILE A 134 -6.03 14.41 -9.17
CA ILE A 134 -7.29 14.87 -8.59
C ILE A 134 -7.29 16.39 -8.56
N ALA A 135 -8.38 17.03 -9.00
CA ALA A 135 -8.54 18.46 -8.91
C ALA A 135 -8.55 18.91 -7.45
N ILE A 136 -7.81 19.98 -7.14
CA ILE A 136 -7.68 20.52 -5.78
C ILE A 136 -9.06 20.98 -5.27
N SER A 137 -9.83 21.68 -6.10
CA SER A 137 -11.20 22.11 -5.76
C SER A 137 -12.08 20.95 -5.26
N LYS A 138 -11.97 19.77 -5.89
CA LYS A 138 -12.74 18.60 -5.47
C LYS A 138 -12.30 18.07 -4.10
N LEU A 139 -11.01 18.14 -3.78
CA LEU A 139 -10.52 17.76 -2.47
C LEU A 139 -11.01 18.75 -1.42
N ASP A 140 -10.89 20.04 -1.70
CA ASP A 140 -11.28 21.13 -0.80
C ASP A 140 -12.78 21.12 -0.52
N GLU A 141 -13.62 20.81 -1.51
CA GLU A 141 -15.07 20.63 -1.34
C GLU A 141 -15.38 19.56 -0.28
N GLU A 142 -14.86 18.35 -0.46
CA GLU A 142 -15.10 17.22 0.48
C GLU A 142 -14.47 17.49 1.85
N PHE A 143 -13.29 18.14 1.86
CA PHE A 143 -12.56 18.48 3.08
C PHE A 143 -13.33 19.49 3.92
N ASN A 144 -13.75 20.62 3.33
CA ASN A 144 -14.49 21.66 4.03
C ASN A 144 -15.89 21.18 4.46
N ALA A 145 -16.54 20.33 3.66
CA ALA A 145 -17.81 19.73 4.02
C ALA A 145 -17.68 18.86 5.28
N PHE A 146 -16.68 17.96 5.32
CA PHE A 146 -16.46 17.09 6.47
C PHE A 146 -16.00 17.86 7.71
N LYS A 147 -15.07 18.82 7.52
CA LYS A 147 -14.59 19.70 8.59
C LYS A 147 -15.74 20.42 9.29
N LYS A 148 -16.64 21.03 8.51
CA LYS A 148 -17.78 21.78 9.04
C LYS A 148 -18.83 20.88 9.69
N LEU A 149 -19.05 19.68 9.16
CA LEU A 149 -20.04 18.75 9.69
C LEU A 149 -19.68 18.24 11.09
N HIS A 150 -18.38 18.05 11.35
CA HIS A 150 -17.88 17.47 12.59
C HIS A 150 -17.11 18.44 13.49
N ASP A 151 -17.07 19.73 13.13
CA ASP A 151 -16.33 20.78 13.84
C ASP A 151 -14.86 20.42 14.13
N LEU A 152 -14.17 19.93 13.10
CA LEU A 152 -12.79 19.44 13.22
C LEU A 152 -11.76 20.51 12.83
N SER A 153 -10.54 20.32 13.32
CA SER A 153 -9.37 21.05 12.81
C SER A 153 -8.97 20.55 11.41
N ASP A 154 -8.09 21.31 10.73
CA ASP A 154 -7.53 20.89 9.44
C ASP A 154 -6.70 19.62 9.57
N GLU A 155 -5.97 19.48 10.69
CA GLU A 155 -5.16 18.30 10.96
C GLU A 155 -6.04 17.05 11.07
N GLU A 156 -7.10 17.12 11.88
CA GLU A 156 -8.03 16.02 12.11
C GLU A 156 -8.80 15.65 10.84
N THR A 157 -9.23 16.65 10.07
CA THR A 157 -9.90 16.43 8.79
C THR A 157 -9.00 15.69 7.79
N GLY A 158 -7.68 15.97 7.80
CA GLY A 158 -6.70 15.29 6.95
C GLY A 158 -6.57 13.77 7.18
N TYR A 159 -7.07 13.26 8.31
CA TYR A 159 -7.16 11.82 8.55
C TYR A 159 -8.33 11.16 7.78
N PHE A 160 -9.35 11.93 7.38
CA PHE A 160 -10.54 11.39 6.71
C PHE A 160 -10.59 11.74 5.22
N VAL A 161 -10.11 12.92 4.84
CA VAL A 161 -10.14 13.42 3.47
C VAL A 161 -8.73 13.66 2.96
N PHE A 162 -8.32 12.88 1.96
CA PHE A 162 -6.95 12.93 1.43
C PHE A 162 -6.86 12.41 0.00
N ASN A 163 -5.78 12.75 -0.68
CA ASN A 163 -5.45 12.22 -1.99
C ASN A 163 -4.08 11.54 -2.00
N GLY A 164 -3.78 10.84 -3.08
CA GLY A 164 -2.47 10.24 -3.28
C GLY A 164 -2.31 9.72 -4.70
N LYS A 165 -1.16 9.08 -4.95
CA LYS A 165 -0.89 8.37 -6.19
C LYS A 165 -0.27 7.01 -5.90
N ILE A 166 -0.58 6.07 -6.77
CA ILE A 166 0.05 4.76 -6.82
C ILE A 166 0.69 4.57 -8.19
N GLU A 167 1.82 3.90 -8.21
CA GLU A 167 2.62 3.70 -9.40
C GLU A 167 3.01 2.23 -9.47
N ASN A 168 2.82 1.61 -10.63
CA ASN A 168 3.22 0.22 -10.84
C ASN A 168 3.90 0.06 -12.20
N ARG A 169 4.91 -0.81 -12.22
CA ARG A 169 5.63 -1.24 -13.41
C ARG A 169 5.66 -2.78 -13.41
N ALA A 170 4.94 -3.40 -14.34
CA ALA A 170 4.75 -4.86 -14.34
C ALA A 170 6.02 -5.63 -14.75
N TYR A 171 6.87 -5.02 -15.57
CA TYR A 171 8.16 -5.57 -15.98
C TYR A 171 9.23 -4.46 -16.02
N ASN A 172 10.41 -4.73 -15.48
CA ASN A 172 11.53 -3.79 -15.57
C ASN A 172 12.70 -4.42 -16.31
N ILE A 173 12.84 -4.07 -17.58
CA ILE A 173 13.91 -4.55 -18.48
C ILE A 173 15.31 -4.31 -17.88
N GLU A 174 15.50 -3.25 -17.10
CA GLU A 174 16.82 -2.88 -16.56
C GLU A 174 17.23 -3.64 -15.30
N LYS A 175 16.27 -4.27 -14.59
CA LYS A 175 16.52 -4.89 -13.27
C LYS A 175 15.98 -6.31 -13.12
N GLN A 176 15.08 -6.73 -14.00
CA GLN A 176 14.36 -8.00 -13.92
C GLN A 176 14.25 -8.63 -15.32
N ASN A 177 15.33 -8.59 -16.10
CA ASN A 177 15.37 -9.19 -17.42
C ASN A 177 15.13 -10.70 -17.36
N ILE A 178 14.35 -11.22 -18.29
CA ILE A 178 14.17 -12.65 -18.49
C ILE A 178 14.81 -12.99 -19.82
N ASN A 179 15.96 -13.66 -19.75
CA ASN A 179 16.73 -14.06 -20.92
C ASN A 179 16.18 -15.36 -21.50
N VAL A 180 15.95 -15.35 -22.81
CA VAL A 180 15.51 -16.49 -23.61
C VAL A 180 16.72 -17.06 -24.37
N LEU A 181 16.99 -18.35 -24.20
CA LEU A 181 18.00 -19.10 -24.93
C LEU A 181 17.40 -19.64 -26.23
N ASN A 182 17.82 -19.07 -27.35
CA ASN A 182 17.41 -19.49 -28.68
C ASN A 182 18.12 -20.79 -29.10
N LYS A 183 17.57 -21.49 -30.09
CA LYS A 183 18.19 -22.69 -30.69
C LYS A 183 19.62 -22.47 -31.20
N ASP A 184 19.93 -21.25 -31.66
CA ASP A 184 21.29 -20.86 -32.12
C ASP A 184 22.27 -20.60 -30.95
N GLY A 185 21.87 -20.85 -29.70
CA GLY A 185 22.68 -20.61 -28.50
C GLY A 185 22.76 -19.14 -28.05
N LYS A 186 22.15 -18.21 -28.81
CA LYS A 186 22.11 -16.79 -28.46
C LYS A 186 21.07 -16.50 -27.37
N LEU A 187 21.39 -15.54 -26.49
CA LEU A 187 20.48 -15.04 -25.46
C LEU A 187 19.81 -13.74 -25.92
N ASN A 188 18.48 -13.67 -25.81
CA ASN A 188 17.70 -12.47 -26.09
C ASN A 188 16.74 -12.18 -24.93
N ASP A 189 16.51 -10.90 -24.60
CA ASP A 189 15.46 -10.53 -23.63
C ASP A 189 14.08 -10.89 -24.17
N VAL A 190 13.20 -11.39 -23.30
CA VAL A 190 11.84 -11.80 -23.67
C VAL A 190 11.03 -10.69 -24.35
N ALA A 191 11.22 -9.43 -23.98
CA ALA A 191 10.52 -8.31 -24.61
C ALA A 191 11.00 -8.00 -26.04
N ARG A 192 12.15 -8.56 -26.45
CA ARG A 192 12.66 -8.52 -27.84
C ARG A 192 12.37 -9.81 -28.59
N ALA A 193 12.33 -10.95 -27.90
CA ALA A 193 12.09 -12.26 -28.51
C ALA A 193 10.61 -12.56 -28.76
N SER A 194 9.69 -11.89 -28.06
CA SER A 194 8.25 -12.06 -28.23
C SER A 194 7.72 -11.23 -29.40
N ASP A 195 6.95 -11.88 -30.27
CA ASP A 195 6.23 -11.24 -31.39
C ASP A 195 5.05 -10.36 -30.91
N HIS A 196 4.63 -10.50 -29.66
CA HIS A 196 3.48 -9.76 -29.13
C HIS A 196 3.89 -8.39 -28.58
N LEU A 197 3.37 -7.32 -29.20
CA LEU A 197 3.57 -5.90 -28.84
C LEU A 197 3.32 -5.56 -27.35
N ASN A 198 2.64 -6.45 -26.62
CA ASN A 198 2.20 -6.25 -25.25
C ASN A 198 3.34 -6.16 -24.23
N LEU A 199 4.47 -6.87 -24.41
CA LEU A 199 5.55 -6.89 -23.39
C LEU A 199 6.26 -5.55 -23.22
N LYS A 200 6.44 -4.78 -24.30
CA LYS A 200 6.95 -3.39 -24.21
C LYS A 200 6.00 -2.51 -23.40
N THR A 201 4.68 -2.67 -23.57
CA THR A 201 3.69 -1.92 -22.77
C THR A 201 3.60 -2.37 -21.31
N LEU A 202 4.04 -3.59 -20.97
CA LEU A 202 4.22 -4.03 -19.58
C LEU A 202 5.36 -3.30 -18.88
N SER A 203 6.30 -2.77 -19.66
CA SER A 203 7.47 -2.05 -19.16
C SER A 203 7.19 -0.60 -18.79
N ASN A 204 6.05 -0.07 -19.24
CA ASN A 204 5.66 1.31 -18.96
C ASN A 204 5.14 1.44 -17.52
N LYS A 205 5.55 2.52 -16.86
CA LYS A 205 5.05 2.90 -15.55
C LYS A 205 3.60 3.40 -15.69
N VAL A 206 2.68 2.79 -14.95
CA VAL A 206 1.29 3.21 -14.90
C VAL A 206 1.04 3.89 -13.56
N THR A 207 0.66 5.17 -13.62
CA THR A 207 0.31 5.97 -12.45
C THR A 207 -1.20 6.13 -12.36
N LYS A 208 -1.77 5.89 -11.18
CA LYS A 208 -3.15 6.24 -10.85
C LYS A 208 -3.17 7.17 -9.65
N TYR A 209 -4.03 8.17 -9.71
CA TYR A 209 -4.29 9.10 -8.63
C TYR A 209 -5.59 8.72 -7.94
N TYR A 210 -5.67 8.92 -6.64
CA TYR A 210 -6.88 8.60 -5.89
C TYR A 210 -7.23 9.72 -4.90
N ILE A 211 -8.51 9.78 -4.56
CA ILE A 211 -9.05 10.57 -3.45
C ILE A 211 -9.84 9.64 -2.55
N CYS A 212 -9.65 9.78 -1.24
CA CYS A 212 -10.38 9.11 -0.19
C CYS A 212 -11.15 10.14 0.63
N TYR A 213 -12.42 9.85 0.92
CA TYR A 213 -13.28 10.72 1.72
C TYR A 213 -14.46 9.92 2.31
N PRO A 214 -15.07 10.35 3.43
CA PRO A 214 -16.20 9.67 4.05
C PRO A 214 -17.42 9.57 3.13
N LYS A 215 -18.31 8.60 3.39
CA LYS A 215 -19.63 8.60 2.76
C LYS A 215 -20.52 9.59 3.50
N GLU A 216 -21.58 10.08 2.86
CA GLU A 216 -22.57 10.98 3.46
C GLU A 216 -23.20 10.46 4.78
N SER A 217 -23.05 9.17 5.10
CA SER A 217 -23.64 8.49 6.26
C SER A 217 -22.67 8.09 7.38
N VAL A 218 -21.45 8.63 7.41
CA VAL A 218 -20.37 8.23 8.34
C VAL A 218 -20.19 9.22 9.50
#